data_AF-Q54SG8-F1
#
_entry.id   AF-Q54SG8-F1
#
_cell.length_a   1.000
_cell.length_b   1.000
_cell.length_c   1.000
_cell.angle_alpha   90.00
_cell.angle_beta   90.00
_cell.angle_gamma   90.00
#
_symmetry.space_group_name_H-M   'P 1'
#
loop_
_entity.id
_entity.type
_entity.pdbx_description
1 polymer ?
#
loop_
_entity_poly.entity_id
_entity_poly.type
_entity_poly.pdbx_seq_one_letter_code
_entity_poly.pdbx_strand_id
1 'polypeptide(L)'
;MYVTSRIGKVVDASKVQVRKVNIGGNTISTPCIDVCKLDPSSGFCMGCARNKEEIGSWSTKKEEERVRIIEEELPERKQYIHYPPINK
;
A
#
# COMPACT_ATOMS: atom_id res chain seq x y z
N MET A 1 -10.44 5.19 6.75
CA MET A 1 -10.95 4.23 5.74
C MET A 1 -10.64 2.82 6.25
N TYR A 2 -11.60 1.97 6.58
CA TYR A 2 -11.29 0.67 7.20
C TYR A 2 -11.19 -0.46 6.18
N VAL A 3 -10.24 -1.38 6.38
CA VAL A 3 -10.01 -2.55 5.53
C VAL A 3 -9.55 -3.76 6.38
N THR A 4 -9.91 -4.98 5.99
CA THR A 4 -9.39 -6.19 6.63
C THR A 4 -8.00 -6.53 6.08
N SER A 5 -7.00 -6.58 6.96
CA SER A 5 -5.64 -7.04 6.68
C SER A 5 -5.58 -8.53 6.29
N ARG A 6 -4.39 -8.97 5.85
CA ARG A 6 -4.11 -10.38 5.51
C ARG A 6 -4.37 -11.34 6.67
N ILE A 7 -4.20 -10.88 7.91
CA ILE A 7 -4.36 -11.70 9.13
C ILE A 7 -5.75 -11.56 9.76
N GLY A 8 -6.74 -11.04 9.03
CA GLY A 8 -8.12 -10.93 9.51
C GLY A 8 -8.40 -9.73 10.43
N LYS A 9 -7.40 -8.88 10.73
CA LYS A 9 -7.61 -7.69 11.58
C LYS A 9 -8.13 -6.50 10.76
N VAL A 10 -9.11 -5.78 11.30
CA VAL A 10 -9.58 -4.50 10.75
C VAL A 10 -8.53 -3.42 11.03
N VAL A 11 -8.08 -2.72 9.99
CA VAL A 11 -7.09 -1.65 10.08
C VAL A 11 -7.60 -0.39 9.38
N ASP A 12 -7.08 0.77 9.79
CA ASP A 12 -7.42 2.05 9.18
C ASP A 12 -6.40 2.43 8.09
N ALA A 13 -6.79 2.30 6.82
CA ALA A 13 -6.02 2.66 5.65
C ALA A 13 -5.73 4.17 5.54
N SER A 14 -6.48 5.05 6.23
CA SER A 14 -6.10 6.47 6.26
C SER A 14 -4.86 6.75 7.12
N LYS A 15 -4.46 5.80 7.98
CA LYS A 15 -3.25 5.90 8.83
C LYS A 15 -2.01 5.23 8.22
N VAL A 16 -2.06 4.91 6.92
CA VAL A 16 -0.91 4.30 6.22
C VAL A 16 0.27 5.25 6.26
N GLN A 17 1.34 4.79 6.90
CA GLN A 17 2.61 5.49 6.99
C GLN A 17 3.69 4.70 6.26
N VAL A 18 4.64 5.44 5.71
CA VAL A 18 5.83 4.87 5.08
C VAL A 18 6.74 4.35 6.19
N ARG A 19 7.21 3.11 6.04
CA ARG A 19 8.21 2.52 6.93
C ARG A 19 9.40 2.03 6.12
N LYS A 20 10.57 2.08 6.74
CA LYS A 20 11.81 1.55 6.17
C LYS A 20 12.01 0.10 6.61
N VAL A 21 12.32 -0.78 5.68
CA VAL A 21 12.66 -2.20 5.94
C VAL A 21 14.03 -2.51 5.39
N ASN A 22 14.79 -3.38 6.07
CA ASN A 22 16.10 -3.80 5.60
C ASN A 22 15.99 -5.14 4.88
N ILE A 23 16.39 -5.20 3.61
CA ILE A 23 16.41 -6.41 2.79
C ILE A 23 17.79 -6.54 2.14
N GLY A 24 18.53 -7.60 2.46
CA GLY A 24 19.84 -7.88 1.86
C GLY A 24 20.89 -6.78 2.07
N GLY A 25 20.83 -6.05 3.19
CA GLY A 25 21.70 -4.90 3.47
C GLY A 25 21.22 -3.56 2.92
N ASN A 26 20.13 -3.55 2.13
CA ASN A 26 19.53 -2.33 1.60
C ASN A 26 18.30 -1.91 2.39
N THR A 27 18.23 -0.63 2.77
CA THR A 27 17.04 -0.03 3.38
C THR A 27 16.05 0.38 2.28
N ILE A 28 14.82 -0.10 2.39
CA ILE A 28 13.74 0.07 1.41
C ILE A 28 12.57 0.78 2.07
N SER A 29 12.13 1.91 1.52
CA SER A 29 10.89 2.55 1.96
C SER A 29 9.66 1.81 1.40
N THR A 30 8.70 1.46 2.26
CA THR A 30 7.47 0.76 1.88
C THR A 30 6.24 1.33 2.60
N PRO A 31 5.12 1.56 1.88
CA PRO A 31 3.85 1.99 2.47
C PRO A 31 2.99 0.80 2.96
N CYS A 32 3.56 -0.40 3.10
CA CYS A 32 2.80 -1.62 3.37
C CYS A 32 2.35 -1.75 4.84
N ILE A 33 1.04 -1.89 5.04
CA ILE A 33 0.36 -2.08 6.34
C ILE A 33 -0.30 -3.47 6.49
N ASP A 34 0.27 -4.50 5.86
CA ASP A 34 -0.24 -5.88 5.88
C ASP A 34 -1.65 -6.11 5.33
N VAL A 35 -2.16 -5.15 4.57
CA VAL A 35 -3.33 -5.32 3.72
C VAL A 35 -2.83 -5.66 2.32
N CYS A 36 -3.25 -6.82 1.81
CA CYS A 36 -2.95 -7.27 0.45
C CYS A 36 -4.24 -7.68 -0.24
N LYS A 37 -5.12 -6.69 -0.43
CA LYS A 37 -6.36 -6.84 -1.18
C LYS A 37 -6.42 -5.70 -2.18
N LEU A 38 -6.50 -6.05 -3.47
CA LEU A 38 -6.67 -5.07 -4.54
C LEU A 38 -8.16 -4.73 -4.64
N ASP A 39 -8.46 -3.45 -4.79
CA ASP A 39 -9.77 -2.99 -5.21
C ASP A 39 -9.95 -3.36 -6.69
N PRO A 40 -10.95 -4.18 -7.06
CA PRO A 40 -11.16 -4.57 -8.45
C PRO A 40 -11.53 -3.40 -9.37
N SER A 41 -12.07 -2.30 -8.83
CA SER A 41 -12.47 -1.14 -9.62
C SER A 41 -11.27 -0.26 -10.02
N SER A 42 -10.37 0.03 -9.06
CA SER A 42 -9.20 0.87 -9.30
C SER A 42 -7.92 0.09 -9.63
N GLY A 43 -7.85 -1.21 -9.31
CA GLY A 43 -6.64 -2.03 -9.45
C GLY A 43 -5.57 -1.75 -8.40
N PHE A 44 -5.85 -0.92 -7.39
CA PHE A 44 -4.92 -0.53 -6.33
C PHE A 44 -5.15 -1.32 -5.04
N CYS A 45 -4.09 -1.54 -4.27
CA CYS A 45 -4.18 -2.14 -2.96
C CYS A 45 -4.95 -1.24 -2.00
N MET A 46 -6.04 -1.75 -1.44
CA MET A 46 -6.87 -1.03 -0.46
C MET A 46 -6.12 -0.64 0.82
N GLY A 47 -4.93 -1.20 1.06
CA GLY A 47 -4.05 -0.73 2.12
C GLY A 47 -3.14 0.39 1.66
N CYS A 48 -2.25 0.08 0.72
CA CYS A 48 -1.12 0.94 0.41
C CYS A 48 -1.24 1.69 -0.93
N ALA A 49 -2.36 1.57 -1.63
CA ALA A 49 -2.63 2.16 -2.95
C ALA A 49 -1.66 1.81 -4.09
N ARG A 50 -0.74 0.85 -3.87
CA ARG A 50 0.11 0.30 -4.94
C ARG A 50 -0.66 -0.68 -5.82
N ASN A 51 -0.33 -0.72 -7.11
CA ASN A 51 -0.86 -1.71 -8.04
C ASN A 51 -0.10 -3.05 -7.94
N LYS A 52 -0.58 -4.07 -8.67
CA LYS A 52 0.00 -5.43 -8.65
C LYS A 52 1.46 -5.47 -9.12
N GLU A 53 1.81 -4.71 -10.14
CA GLU A 53 3.16 -4.68 -10.72
C GLU A 53 4.16 -4.01 -9.77
N GLU A 54 3.76 -2.89 -9.16
CA GLU A 54 4.54 -2.20 -8.13
C GLU A 54 4.75 -3.10 -6.91
N ILE A 55 3.75 -3.86 -6.49
CA ILE A 55 3.91 -4.81 -5.38
C ILE A 55 4.95 -5.89 -5.71
N GLY A 56 4.92 -6.45 -6.93
CA GLY A 56 5.84 -7.49 -7.36
C GLY A 56 7.27 -7.02 -7.60
N SER A 57 7.45 -5.80 -8.12
CA SER A 57 8.76 -5.22 -8.46
C SER A 57 9.29 -4.23 -7.41
N TRP A 58 8.62 -4.06 -6.26
CA TRP A 58 8.95 -2.99 -5.31
C TRP A 58 10.41 -3.02 -4.85
N SER A 59 10.91 -4.21 -4.52
CA SER A 59 12.28 -4.39 -4.03
C SER A 59 13.34 -4.16 -5.11
N THR A 60 12.97 -4.23 -6.40
CA THR A 60 13.90 -4.00 -7.52
C THR A 60 13.92 -2.56 -8.00
N LYS A 61 12.91 -1.75 -7.66
CA LYS A 61 12.89 -0.30 -7.93
C LYS A 61 13.99 0.44 -7.17
N LYS A 62 14.43 1.58 -7.68
CA LYS A 62 15.37 2.46 -6.95
C LYS A 62 14.65 3.17 -5.81
N GLU A 63 15.39 3.59 -4.79
CA GLU A 63 14.78 4.23 -3.62
C GLU A 63 14.11 5.56 -3.99
N GLU A 64 14.72 6.33 -4.88
CA GLU A 64 14.17 7.61 -5.36
C GLU A 64 12.82 7.39 -6.07
N GLU A 65 12.71 6.32 -6.87
CA GLU A 65 11.48 5.95 -7.55
C GLU A 65 10.39 5.51 -6.56
N ARG A 66 10.75 4.74 -5.53
CA ARG A 66 9.81 4.34 -4.47
C ARG A 66 9.29 5.56 -3.73
N VAL A 67 10.16 6.48 -3.34
CA VAL A 67 9.79 7.73 -2.65
C VAL A 67 8.86 8.56 -3.53
N ARG A 68 9.19 8.74 -4.81
CA ARG A 68 8.33 9.44 -5.77
C ARG A 68 6.93 8.83 -5.82
N ILE A 69 6.83 7.52 -5.99
CA ILE A 69 5.53 6.83 -6.02
C ILE A 69 4.80 7.06 -4.70
N ILE A 70 5.49 6.89 -3.58
CA ILE A 70 4.91 7.02 -2.24
C ILE A 70 4.32 8.40 -1.97
N GLU A 71 5.06 9.47 -2.32
CA GLU A 71 4.71 10.84 -1.96
C GLU A 71 3.80 11.51 -2.98
N GLU A 72 4.00 11.24 -4.27
CA GLU A 72 3.24 11.90 -5.34
C GLU A 72 2.02 11.07 -5.75
N GLU A 73 2.17 9.76 -5.94
CA GLU A 73 1.14 8.94 -6.61
C GLU A 73 0.14 8.32 -5.62
N LEU A 74 0.62 7.78 -4.49
CA LEU A 74 -0.25 7.05 -3.56
C LEU A 74 -1.35 7.92 -2.91
N PRO A 75 -1.10 9.18 -2.51
CA PRO A 75 -2.15 10.01 -1.91
C PRO A 75 -3.32 10.26 -2.85
N GLU A 76 -3.04 10.45 -4.14
CA GLU A 76 -4.06 10.62 -5.17
C GLU A 76 -4.82 9.31 -5.40
N ARG A 77 -4.11 8.19 -5.57
CA ARG A 77 -4.73 6.87 -5.80
C ARG A 77 -5.69 6.45 -4.69
N LYS A 78 -5.40 6.80 -3.43
CA LYS A 78 -6.27 6.51 -2.28
C LYS A 78 -7.68 7.10 -2.43
N GLN A 79 -7.85 8.18 -3.20
CA GLN A 79 -9.13 8.83 -3.42
C GLN A 79 -10.05 8.00 -4.34
N TYR A 80 -9.48 7.16 -5.19
CA TYR A 80 -10.21 6.33 -6.15
C TYR A 80 -10.49 4.91 -5.65
N ILE A 81 -10.03 4.55 -4.45
CA ILE A 81 -10.22 3.21 -3.88
C ILE A 81 -11.63 3.07 -3.32
N HIS A 82 -12.36 2.05 -3.79
CA HIS A 82 -13.63 1.67 -3.20
C HIS A 82 -13.43 0.75 -1.98
N TYR A 83 -13.80 1.23 -0.78
CA TYR A 83 -13.69 0.45 0.44
C TYR A 83 -15.00 -0.28 0.74
N PRO A 84 -15.00 -1.63 0.86
CA PRO A 84 -16.20 -2.36 1.21
C PRO A 84 -16.66 -2.01 2.64
N PRO A 85 -17.97 -2.00 2.91
CA PRO A 85 -18.48 -1.79 4.27
C PRO A 85 -17.97 -2.90 5.18
N ILE A 86 -17.47 -2.52 6.36
CA ILE A 86 -17.02 -3.47 7.39
C ILE A 86 -18.04 -3.46 8.51
N ASN A 87 -18.66 -4.62 8.75
CA ASN A 87 -19.44 -4.84 9.95
C ASN A 87 -18.46 -4.96 11.14
N LYS A 88 -18.55 -4.04 12.09
CA LYS A 88 -17.73 -4.04 13.31
C LYS A 88 -18.46 -4.79 14.42
#